data_AF-A0A6L3CE94-F1
#
_entry.id   AF-A0A6L3CE94-F1
#
_cell.length_a   1.000
_cell.length_b   1.000
_cell.length_c   1.000
_cell.angle_alpha   90.00
_cell.angle_beta   90.00
_cell.angle_gamma   90.00
#
_symmetry.space_group_name_H-M   'P 1'
#
loop_
_entity.id
_entity.type
_entity.pdbx_description
1 polymer ?
#
loop_
_entity_poly.entity_id
_entity_poly.type
_entity_poly.pdbx_seq_one_letter_code
_entity_poly.pdbx_strand_id
1 'polypeptide(L)'
;MGFVNAHFVAYTTDLGATAVQGAGALATVGVAGLIGGLGFGYFADKFGRRPLLTIAYSMRALGYVVLLIATNLPLAILGVVIIGSSWTSVISLTGTVTSDEFGLRRLGTIYGTMFVVMPFGASSAVWLAGQLYDTMGNYDLALWISLAMGLIATLAVGIPNTGISKRMWKKST
;
A
#
# COMPACT_ATOMS: atom_id res chain seq x y z
N MET A 1 0.32 2.99 -3.91
CA MET A 1 -0.60 4.14 -4.04
C MET A 1 -0.31 5.02 -5.24
N GLY A 2 0.90 5.01 -5.83
CA GLY A 2 1.18 5.78 -7.05
C GLY A 2 0.16 5.52 -8.17
N PHE A 3 -0.04 4.25 -8.54
CA PHE A 3 -1.06 3.84 -9.52
C PHE A 3 -2.46 4.33 -9.15
N VAL A 4 -2.91 4.06 -7.92
CA VAL A 4 -4.27 4.41 -7.46
C VAL A 4 -4.52 5.91 -7.54
N ASN A 5 -3.52 6.74 -7.22
CA ASN A 5 -3.68 8.19 -7.23
C ASN A 5 -3.63 8.77 -8.65
N ALA A 6 -2.79 8.24 -9.52
CA ALA A 6 -2.52 8.84 -10.83
C ALA A 6 -3.33 8.22 -11.98
N HIS A 7 -3.59 6.91 -11.93
CA HIS A 7 -4.13 6.15 -13.07
C HIS A 7 -5.50 5.52 -12.80
N PHE A 8 -5.97 5.45 -11.55
CA PHE A 8 -7.24 4.78 -11.25
C PHE A 8 -8.45 5.39 -11.97
N VAL A 9 -8.54 6.71 -12.07
CA VAL A 9 -9.66 7.36 -12.78
C VAL A 9 -9.63 7.02 -14.27
N ALA A 10 -8.45 7.05 -14.90
CA ALA A 10 -8.26 6.62 -16.28
C ALA A 10 -8.61 5.14 -16.47
N TYR A 11 -8.12 4.28 -15.58
CA TYR A 11 -8.46 2.86 -15.54
C TYR A 11 -9.98 2.60 -15.46
N THR A 12 -10.70 3.33 -14.62
CA THR A 12 -12.18 3.20 -14.58
C THR A 12 -12.86 3.73 -15.84
N THR A 13 -12.23 4.68 -16.53
CA THR A 13 -12.72 5.20 -17.82
C THR A 13 -12.55 4.15 -18.93
N ASP A 14 -11.47 3.38 -18.91
CA ASP A 14 -11.27 2.23 -19.81
C ASP A 14 -12.34 1.13 -19.59
N LEU A 15 -12.87 1.03 -18.38
CA LEU A 15 -14.01 0.15 -18.04
C LEU A 15 -15.38 0.75 -18.45
N GLY A 16 -15.40 1.91 -19.12
CA GLY A 16 -16.62 2.58 -19.57
C GLY A 16 -17.28 3.49 -18.54
N ALA A 17 -16.63 3.78 -17.40
CA ALA A 17 -17.14 4.74 -16.43
C ALA A 17 -16.83 6.20 -16.86
N THR A 18 -17.64 7.14 -16.36
CA THR A 18 -17.32 8.57 -16.50
C THR A 18 -16.21 8.98 -15.52
N ALA A 19 -15.47 10.04 -15.84
CA ALA A 19 -14.44 10.59 -14.96
C ALA A 19 -14.99 10.96 -13.57
N VAL A 20 -16.24 11.43 -13.48
CA VAL A 20 -16.92 11.75 -12.21
C VAL A 20 -17.16 10.50 -11.38
N GLN A 21 -17.59 9.40 -12.00
CA GLN A 21 -17.74 8.11 -11.32
C GLN A 21 -16.39 7.56 -10.84
N GLY A 22 -15.35 7.65 -11.67
CA GLY A 22 -13.98 7.26 -11.29
C GLY A 22 -13.43 8.08 -10.12
N ALA A 23 -13.64 9.40 -10.13
CA ALA A 23 -13.26 10.27 -9.03
C ALA A 23 -14.06 9.98 -7.75
N GLY A 24 -15.37 9.71 -7.87
CA GLY A 24 -16.21 9.28 -6.75
C GLY A 24 -15.75 7.96 -6.15
N ALA A 25 -15.38 7.00 -7.01
CA ALA A 25 -14.77 5.73 -6.58
C ALA A 25 -13.44 5.98 -5.86
N LEU A 26 -12.58 6.87 -6.37
CA LEU A 26 -11.32 7.24 -5.71
C LEU A 26 -11.55 7.90 -4.34
N ALA A 27 -12.61 8.70 -4.18
CA ALA A 27 -12.95 9.32 -2.89
C ALA A 27 -13.23 8.28 -1.79
N THR A 28 -13.74 7.10 -2.16
CA THR A 28 -13.97 6.00 -1.20
C THR A 28 -12.67 5.51 -0.55
N VAL A 29 -11.52 5.68 -1.19
CA VAL A 29 -10.19 5.36 -0.65
C VAL A 29 -9.93 6.14 0.63
N GLY A 30 -10.32 7.42 0.69
CA GLY A 30 -10.16 8.25 1.87
C GLY A 30 -11.00 7.75 3.04
N VAL A 31 -12.28 7.46 2.80
CA VAL A 31 -13.21 6.92 3.81
C VAL A 31 -12.75 5.55 4.31
N ALA A 32 -12.40 4.65 3.38
CA ALA A 32 -11.89 3.34 3.70
C ALA A 32 -10.58 3.41 4.49
N GLY A 33 -9.69 4.35 4.13
CA GLY A 33 -8.45 4.63 4.84
C GLY A 33 -8.69 5.04 6.29
N LEU A 34 -9.63 5.95 6.55
CA LEU A 34 -9.99 6.34 7.92
C LEU A 34 -10.47 5.13 8.75
N ILE A 35 -11.41 4.35 8.20
CA ILE A 35 -11.94 3.15 8.87
C ILE A 35 -10.82 2.14 9.13
N GLY A 36 -9.98 1.90 8.13
CA GLY A 36 -8.84 1.00 8.22
C GLY A 36 -7.85 1.44 9.28
N GLY A 37 -7.42 2.71 9.26
CA GLY A 37 -6.46 3.26 10.22
C GLY A 37 -6.93 3.13 11.67
N LEU A 38 -8.20 3.45 11.94
CA LEU A 38 -8.81 3.31 13.27
C LEU A 38 -8.94 1.83 13.67
N GLY A 39 -9.46 0.99 12.77
CA GLY A 39 -9.67 -0.43 13.02
C GLY A 39 -8.36 -1.18 13.29
N PHE A 40 -7.40 -1.08 12.37
CA PHE A 40 -6.10 -1.70 12.53
C PHE A 40 -5.32 -1.14 13.73
N GLY A 41 -5.44 0.16 14.01
CA GLY A 41 -4.86 0.76 15.21
C GLY A 41 -5.38 0.12 16.49
N TYR A 42 -6.70 0.00 16.63
CA TYR A 42 -7.32 -0.66 17.78
C TYR A 42 -6.92 -2.14 17.91
N PHE A 43 -6.88 -2.87 16.80
CA PHE A 43 -6.52 -4.29 16.80
C PHE A 43 -5.02 -4.54 17.00
N ALA A 44 -4.16 -3.59 16.65
CA ALA A 44 -2.71 -3.70 16.82
C ALA A 44 -2.31 -3.85 18.28
N ASP A 45 -3.01 -3.16 19.19
CA ASP A 45 -2.74 -3.23 20.63
C ASP A 45 -3.15 -4.59 21.25
N LYS A 46 -4.08 -5.32 20.61
CA LYS A 46 -4.58 -6.62 21.09
C LYS A 46 -3.87 -7.82 20.47
N PHE A 47 -3.59 -7.74 19.17
CA PHE A 47 -3.09 -8.87 18.36
C PHE A 47 -1.63 -8.71 17.92
N GLY A 48 -1.00 -7.59 18.30
CA GLY A 48 0.37 -7.27 17.94
C GLY A 48 0.48 -6.47 16.64
N ARG A 49 1.41 -5.53 16.61
CA ARG A 49 1.56 -4.56 15.51
C ARG A 49 2.07 -5.19 14.22
N ARG A 50 3.03 -6.12 14.32
CA ARG A 50 3.66 -6.76 13.15
C ARG A 50 2.74 -7.71 12.38
N PRO A 51 1.98 -8.63 13.02
CA PRO A 51 0.99 -9.44 12.31
C PRO A 51 -0.07 -8.60 11.60
N LEU A 52 -0.55 -7.53 12.24
CA LEU A 52 -1.54 -6.62 11.66
C LEU A 52 -0.96 -5.85 10.47
N LEU A 53 0.32 -5.47 10.51
CA LEU A 53 1.01 -4.86 9.37
C LEU A 53 1.10 -5.82 8.19
N THR A 54 1.41 -7.10 8.44
CA THR A 54 1.38 -8.15 7.40
C THR A 54 -0.01 -8.30 6.79
N ILE A 55 -1.07 -8.34 7.61
CA ILE A 55 -2.46 -8.42 7.14
C ILE A 55 -2.81 -7.19 6.29
N ALA A 56 -2.39 -5.99 6.68
CA ALA A 56 -2.64 -4.77 5.91
C ALA A 56 -1.99 -4.83 4.52
N TYR A 57 -0.74 -5.31 4.41
CA TYR A 57 -0.10 -5.52 3.10
C TYR A 57 -0.76 -6.63 2.29
N SER A 58 -1.19 -7.73 2.92
CA SER A 58 -1.97 -8.78 2.25
C SER A 58 -3.30 -8.26 1.70
N MET A 59 -4.03 -7.46 2.47
CA MET A 59 -5.26 -6.80 2.01
C MET A 59 -4.97 -5.91 0.80
N ARG A 60 -3.88 -5.14 0.83
CA ARG A 60 -3.48 -4.33 -0.33
C ARG A 60 -3.22 -5.17 -1.57
N ALA A 61 -2.51 -6.29 -1.44
CA ALA A 61 -2.27 -7.22 -2.54
C ALA A 61 -3.60 -7.79 -3.07
N LEU A 62 -4.51 -8.23 -2.20
CA LEU A 62 -5.85 -8.68 -2.58
C LEU A 62 -6.63 -7.61 -3.34
N GLY A 63 -6.54 -6.35 -2.93
CA GLY A 63 -7.20 -5.26 -3.64
C GLY A 63 -6.68 -5.08 -5.07
N TYR A 64 -5.37 -5.26 -5.32
CA TYR A 64 -4.84 -5.28 -6.69
C TYR A 64 -5.27 -6.52 -7.49
N VAL A 65 -5.44 -7.69 -6.85
CA VAL A 65 -6.05 -8.86 -7.50
C VAL A 65 -7.46 -8.54 -7.96
N VAL A 66 -8.25 -7.88 -7.11
CA VAL A 66 -9.62 -7.46 -7.45
C VAL A 66 -9.61 -6.48 -8.63
N LEU A 67 -8.66 -5.54 -8.68
CA LEU A 67 -8.51 -4.65 -9.83
C LEU A 67 -8.12 -5.40 -11.12
N LEU A 68 -7.25 -6.41 -11.04
CA LEU A 68 -6.87 -7.22 -12.22
C LEU A 68 -8.05 -7.96 -12.84
N ILE A 69 -9.03 -8.39 -12.03
CA ILE A 69 -10.22 -9.10 -12.52
C ILE A 69 -11.43 -8.18 -12.72
N ALA A 70 -11.29 -6.88 -12.44
CA ALA A 70 -12.42 -5.96 -12.51
C ALA A 70 -12.78 -5.69 -13.97
N THR A 71 -14.00 -6.08 -14.34
CA THR A 71 -14.59 -5.85 -15.67
C THR A 71 -15.62 -4.73 -15.66
N ASN A 72 -15.89 -4.14 -14.50
CA ASN A 72 -16.90 -3.11 -14.31
C ASN A 72 -16.55 -2.20 -13.12
N LEU A 73 -17.23 -1.06 -13.05
CA LEU A 73 -17.02 -0.06 -12.00
C LEU A 73 -17.24 -0.59 -10.56
N PRO A 74 -18.29 -1.38 -10.25
CA PRO A 74 -18.47 -1.93 -8.90
C PRO A 74 -17.28 -2.77 -8.40
N LEU A 75 -16.71 -3.63 -9.25
CA LEU A 75 -15.51 -4.40 -8.90
C LEU A 75 -14.29 -3.49 -8.71
N ALA A 76 -14.13 -2.47 -9.55
CA ALA A 76 -13.06 -1.48 -9.40
C ALA A 76 -13.17 -0.72 -8.07
N ILE A 77 -14.39 -0.34 -7.66
CA ILE A 77 -14.66 0.27 -6.35
C ILE A 77 -14.29 -0.69 -5.22
N LEU A 78 -14.70 -1.96 -5.30
CA LEU A 78 -14.35 -2.95 -4.28
C LEU A 78 -12.83 -3.08 -4.12
N GLY A 79 -12.09 -3.19 -5.23
CA GLY A 79 -10.64 -3.26 -5.23
C GLY A 79 -10.00 -2.03 -4.59
N VAL A 80 -10.45 -0.82 -4.96
CA VAL A 80 -9.88 0.42 -4.43
C VAL A 80 -10.23 0.66 -2.96
N VAL A 81 -11.41 0.23 -2.49
CA VAL A 81 -11.81 0.27 -1.08
C VAL A 81 -10.91 -0.64 -0.24
N ILE A 82 -10.64 -1.85 -0.72
CA ILE A 82 -9.72 -2.78 -0.05
C ILE A 82 -8.32 -2.16 0.02
N ILE A 83 -7.81 -1.61 -1.09
CA ILE A 83 -6.51 -0.93 -1.11
C ILE A 83 -6.51 0.28 -0.17
N GLY A 84 -7.58 1.08 -0.15
CA GLY A 84 -7.73 2.25 0.71
C GLY A 84 -7.72 1.90 2.19
N SER A 85 -8.42 0.85 2.59
CA SER A 85 -8.45 0.38 3.98
C SER A 85 -7.07 -0.02 4.53
N SER A 86 -6.16 -0.49 3.67
CA SER A 86 -4.79 -0.79 4.08
C SER A 86 -3.92 0.47 4.25
N TRP A 87 -4.30 1.60 3.66
CA TRP A 87 -3.39 2.73 3.46
C TRP A 87 -2.99 3.41 4.75
N THR A 88 -3.97 3.90 5.51
CA THR A 88 -3.73 4.60 6.76
C THR A 88 -3.22 3.64 7.83
N SER A 89 -3.67 2.39 7.80
CA SER A 89 -3.20 1.31 8.67
C SER A 89 -1.70 1.12 8.55
N VAL A 90 -1.15 1.02 7.33
CA VAL A 90 0.29 0.84 7.11
C VAL A 90 1.09 2.02 7.68
N ILE A 91 0.61 3.26 7.51
CA ILE A 91 1.32 4.45 8.02
C ILE A 91 1.49 4.38 9.55
N SER A 92 0.40 4.13 10.27
CA SER A 92 0.40 4.05 11.74
C SER A 92 1.14 2.81 12.27
N LEU A 93 0.95 1.66 11.63
CA LEU A 93 1.56 0.39 12.04
C LEU A 93 3.07 0.38 11.76
N THR A 94 3.53 0.94 10.64
CA THR A 94 4.96 1.08 10.39
C THR A 94 5.62 1.94 11.47
N GLY A 95 4.92 2.96 11.98
CA GLY A 95 5.46 3.86 13.00
C GLY A 95 5.67 3.15 14.31
N THR A 96 4.62 2.44 14.74
CA THR A 96 4.63 1.69 15.97
C THR A 96 5.61 0.52 15.93
N VAL A 97 5.66 -0.26 14.83
CA VAL A 97 6.66 -1.34 14.64
C VAL A 97 8.09 -0.78 14.64
N THR A 98 8.33 0.34 13.94
CA THR A 98 9.67 0.95 13.89
C THR A 98 10.09 1.47 15.27
N SER A 99 9.18 2.09 16.02
CA SER A 99 9.48 2.55 17.38
C SER A 99 9.75 1.41 18.35
N ASP A 100 9.08 0.27 18.20
CA ASP A 100 9.29 -0.91 19.06
C ASP A 100 10.64 -1.58 18.79
N GLU A 101 11.05 -1.64 17.52
CA GLU A 101 12.28 -2.33 17.11
C GLU A 101 13.53 -1.44 17.29
N PHE A 102 13.44 -0.14 16.98
CA PHE A 102 14.59 0.77 16.92
C PHE A 102 14.60 1.87 17.99
N GLY A 103 13.51 2.00 18.75
CA GLY A 103 13.34 3.05 19.77
C GLY A 103 13.02 4.43 19.18
N LEU A 104 12.41 5.27 20.01
CA LEU A 104 11.95 6.62 19.61
C LEU A 104 13.09 7.55 19.16
N ARG A 105 14.30 7.39 19.70
CA ARG A 105 15.46 8.25 19.38
C ARG A 105 15.89 8.16 17.92
N ARG A 106 15.72 7.01 17.27
CA ARG A 106 16.10 6.78 15.86
C ARG A 106 14.93 6.90 14.89
N LEU A 107 13.71 7.00 15.42
CA LEU A 107 12.49 7.03 14.63
C LEU A 107 12.51 8.18 13.60
N GLY A 108 12.95 9.38 14.01
CA GLY A 108 13.03 10.54 13.13
C GLY A 108 13.99 10.34 11.95
N THR A 109 15.15 9.73 12.15
CA THR A 109 16.11 9.45 11.07
C THR A 109 15.59 8.38 10.12
N ILE A 110 14.98 7.32 10.65
CA ILE A 110 14.38 6.24 9.84
C ILE A 110 13.25 6.81 8.99
N TYR A 111 12.29 7.51 9.61
CA TYR A 111 11.19 8.14 8.90
C TYR A 111 11.67 9.19 7.90
N GLY A 112 12.63 10.04 8.27
CA GLY A 112 13.23 11.02 7.38
C GLY A 112 13.81 10.36 6.13
N THR A 113 14.56 9.26 6.30
CA THR A 113 15.11 8.50 5.17
C THR A 113 14.01 7.88 4.31
N MET A 114 12.97 7.30 4.92
CA MET A 114 11.81 6.78 4.21
C MET A 114 11.09 7.87 3.39
N PHE A 115 10.89 9.05 3.97
CA PHE A 115 10.25 10.19 3.30
C PHE A 115 11.07 10.74 2.13
N VAL A 116 12.40 10.60 2.16
CA VAL A 116 13.24 10.94 1.00
C VAL A 116 13.08 9.91 -0.12
N VAL A 117 13.07 8.61 0.20
CA VAL A 117 13.03 7.52 -0.80
C VAL A 117 11.63 7.33 -1.39
N MET A 118 10.57 7.51 -0.59
CA MET A 118 9.20 7.19 -0.97
C MET A 118 8.68 7.97 -2.20
N PRO A 119 8.95 9.29 -2.36
CA PRO A 119 8.59 10.03 -3.56
C PRO A 119 9.27 9.51 -4.83
N PHE A 120 10.53 9.07 -4.74
CA PHE A 120 11.21 8.46 -5.91
C PHE A 120 10.52 7.17 -6.33
N GLY A 121 10.17 6.31 -5.36
CA GLY A 121 9.42 5.08 -5.63
C GLY A 121 8.01 5.34 -6.17
N ALA A 122 7.32 6.36 -5.65
CA ALA A 122 5.99 6.75 -6.14
C ALA A 122 6.07 7.31 -7.57
N SER A 123 7.03 8.19 -7.83
CA SER A 123 7.22 8.84 -9.13
C SER A 123 7.62 7.84 -10.21
N SER A 124 8.56 6.94 -9.90
CA SER A 124 8.97 5.89 -10.83
C SER A 124 7.82 4.92 -11.14
N ALA A 125 7.00 4.57 -10.15
CA ALA A 125 5.84 3.71 -10.34
C ALA A 125 4.76 4.38 -11.21
N VAL A 126 4.48 5.67 -11.02
CA VAL A 126 3.53 6.42 -11.86
C VAL A 126 4.05 6.54 -13.29
N TRP A 127 5.31 6.95 -13.46
CA TRP A 127 5.92 7.05 -14.78
C TRP A 127 5.93 5.71 -15.53
N LEU A 128 6.32 4.63 -14.85
CA LEU A 128 6.34 3.30 -15.44
C LEU A 128 4.93 2.83 -15.82
N ALA A 129 3.93 3.08 -14.98
CA ALA A 129 2.54 2.72 -15.29
C ALA A 129 2.02 3.48 -16.53
N GLY A 130 2.35 4.77 -16.67
CA GLY A 130 2.03 5.55 -17.86
C GLY A 130 2.71 5.00 -19.12
N GLN A 131 4.02 4.73 -19.06
CA GLN A 131 4.75 4.14 -20.20
C GLN A 131 4.21 2.76 -20.61
N LEU A 132 3.83 1.93 -19.64
CA LEU A 132 3.20 0.64 -19.92
C LEU A 132 1.85 0.80 -20.60
N TYR A 133 1.06 1.79 -20.20
CA TYR A 133 -0.20 2.11 -20.85
C TYR A 133 0.02 2.61 -22.29
N ASP A 134 0.96 3.53 -22.51
CA ASP A 134 1.25 4.07 -23.84
C ASP A 134 1.72 2.99 -24.82
N THR A 135 2.39 1.94 -24.33
CA THR A 135 2.94 0.85 -25.15
C THR A 135 1.98 -0.32 -25.35
N MET A 136 1.19 -0.68 -24.34
CA MET A 136 0.30 -1.86 -24.36
C MET A 136 -1.19 -1.51 -24.52
N GLY A 137 -1.56 -0.25 -24.32
CA GLY A 137 -2.95 0.23 -24.33
C GLY A 137 -3.78 -0.24 -23.14
N ASN A 138 -3.17 -0.80 -22.10
CA ASN A 138 -3.86 -1.27 -20.89
C ASN A 138 -2.98 -1.16 -19.64
N TYR A 139 -3.60 -1.36 -18.47
CA TYR A 139 -2.93 -1.25 -17.17
C TYR A 139 -2.58 -2.60 -16.52
N ASP A 140 -2.80 -3.73 -17.20
CA ASP A 140 -2.68 -5.06 -16.61
C ASP A 140 -1.27 -5.31 -16.06
N LEU A 141 -0.24 -5.00 -16.84
CA LEU A 141 1.14 -5.19 -16.40
C LEU A 141 1.50 -4.26 -15.22
N ALA A 142 0.99 -3.02 -15.22
CA ALA A 142 1.20 -2.09 -14.11
C ALA A 142 0.53 -2.57 -12.82
N LEU A 143 -0.66 -3.18 -12.93
CA LEU A 143 -1.37 -3.80 -11.82
C LEU A 143 -0.67 -5.07 -11.32
N TRP A 144 -0.13 -5.91 -12.21
CA TRP A 144 0.69 -7.06 -11.85
C TRP A 144 1.97 -6.67 -11.10
N ILE A 145 2.67 -5.63 -11.54
CA ILE A 145 3.85 -5.08 -10.84
C ILE A 145 3.43 -4.58 -9.45
N SER A 146 2.31 -3.87 -9.36
CA SER A 146 1.79 -3.37 -8.08
C SER A 146 1.42 -4.49 -7.12
N LEU A 147 0.83 -5.58 -7.62
CA LEU A 147 0.55 -6.80 -6.87
C LEU A 147 1.83 -7.47 -6.38
N ALA A 148 2.80 -7.67 -7.27
CA ALA A 148 4.09 -8.28 -6.94
C ALA A 148 4.82 -7.49 -5.84
N MET A 149 4.86 -6.16 -5.96
CA MET A 149 5.41 -5.27 -4.92
C MET A 149 4.66 -5.38 -3.59
N GLY A 150 3.33 -5.50 -3.63
CA GLY A 150 2.50 -5.74 -2.45
C GLY A 150 2.85 -7.06 -1.76
N LEU A 151 2.99 -8.14 -2.52
CA LEU A 151 3.38 -9.47 -2.00
C LEU A 151 4.80 -9.48 -1.43
N ILE A 152 5.75 -8.82 -2.10
CA ILE A 152 7.12 -8.65 -1.58
C ILE A 152 7.09 -7.93 -0.23
N ALA A 153 6.30 -6.86 -0.11
CA ALA A 153 6.14 -6.15 1.16
C ALA A 153 5.50 -7.04 2.25
N THR A 154 4.46 -7.79 1.91
CA THR A 154 3.84 -8.78 2.83
C THR A 154 4.87 -9.79 3.33
N LEU A 155 5.67 -10.36 2.43
CA LEU A 155 6.70 -11.32 2.78
C LEU A 155 7.81 -10.68 3.63
N ALA A 156 8.29 -9.49 3.25
CA ALA A 156 9.34 -8.78 3.97
C ALA A 156 8.95 -8.48 5.42
N VAL A 157 7.69 -8.11 5.67
CA VAL A 157 7.17 -7.87 7.03
C VAL A 157 6.87 -9.18 7.75
N GLY A 158 6.29 -10.14 7.03
CA GLY A 158 5.83 -11.44 7.55
C GLY A 158 6.95 -12.40 7.93
N ILE A 159 8.12 -12.32 7.29
CA ILE A 159 9.29 -13.11 7.67
C ILE A 159 9.69 -12.70 9.10
N PRO A 160 9.65 -13.60 10.11
CA PRO A 160 10.09 -13.31 11.46
C PRO A 160 11.53 -12.80 11.41
N ASN A 161 11.87 -11.79 12.23
CA ASN A 161 13.19 -11.16 12.34
C ASN A 161 14.34 -12.19 12.16
N THR A 162 14.80 -12.40 10.92
CA THR A 162 15.98 -13.19 10.65
C THR A 162 17.13 -12.40 11.24
N GLY A 163 18.05 -13.08 11.91
CA GLY A 163 19.06 -12.49 12.80
C GLY A 163 19.96 -11.39 12.22
N ILE A 164 19.79 -11.00 10.94
CA ILE A 164 20.41 -9.86 10.28
C ILE A 164 20.08 -8.54 11.00
N SER A 165 18.84 -8.32 11.45
CA SER A 165 18.49 -7.10 12.22
C SER A 165 19.20 -7.04 13.58
N LYS A 166 19.28 -8.18 14.28
CA LYS A 166 20.08 -8.35 15.51
C LYS A 166 21.58 -8.20 15.29
N ARG A 167 22.10 -8.55 14.09
CA ARG A 167 23.52 -8.43 13.73
C ARG A 167 23.93 -7.01 13.37
N MET A 168 23.09 -6.28 12.63
CA MET A 168 23.37 -4.89 12.22
C MET A 168 23.21 -3.89 13.35
N TRP A 169 22.28 -4.14 14.28
CA TRP A 169 22.00 -3.24 15.41
C TRP A 169 22.20 -3.97 16.74
N LYS A 170 23.44 -4.42 16.98
CA LYS A 170 23.86 -4.88 18.30
C LYS A 170 23.58 -3.74 19.30
N LYS A 171 22.70 -3.96 20.28
CA LYS A 171 22.53 -3.04 21.40
C LYS A 171 23.90 -2.86 22.05
N SER A 172 24.48 -1.67 21.92
CA SER A 172 25.48 -1.24 22.88
C SER A 172 24.77 -1.24 24.23
N THR A 173 25.28 -2.07 25.13
CA THR A 173 25.04 -2.03 26.57
C THR A 173 24.98 -0.61 27.11
#